data_AF-A0A3P2RCF6-F1
#
_entry.id   AF-A0A3P2RCF6-F1
#
_cell.length_a   1.000
_cell.length_b   1.000
_cell.length_c   1.000
_cell.angle_alpha   90.00
_cell.angle_beta   90.00
_cell.angle_gamma   90.00
#
_symmetry.space_group_name_H-M   'P 1'
#
loop_
_entity.id
_entity.type
_entity.pdbx_description
1 polymer ?
#
loop_
_entity_poly.entity_id
_entity_poly.type
_entity_poly.pdbx_seq_one_letter_code
_entity_poly.pdbx_strand_id
1 'polypeptide(L)'
;MENNSVNEVPAEVKGWNWGAFIFNMFWGLGNKSYLPLLVLIPVPIFGFIWAIFCGALGNGWAWKKSGFQNTPEDIATFKQIQSTWNRAGLWMFIILVASLVVTLIFVGIIASMAATQS
;
A
#
# COMPACT_ATOMS: atom_id res chain seq x y z
N MET A 1 -17.34 31.92 4.70
CA MET A 1 -17.46 30.74 3.82
C MET A 1 -16.12 30.03 3.90
N GLU A 2 -16.02 28.94 4.66
CA GLU A 2 -14.82 28.09 4.63
C GLU A 2 -14.61 27.65 3.18
N ASN A 3 -13.44 27.95 2.63
CA ASN A 3 -13.07 27.48 1.31
C ASN A 3 -13.01 25.93 1.41
N ASN A 4 -13.96 25.26 0.75
CA ASN A 4 -13.99 23.80 0.69
C ASN A 4 -12.91 23.21 -0.25
N SER A 5 -12.19 24.05 -1.00
CA SER A 5 -11.12 23.60 -1.91
C SER A 5 -9.85 23.11 -1.21
N VAL A 6 -9.66 23.37 0.09
CA VAL A 6 -8.50 22.83 0.85
C VAL A 6 -8.64 21.31 1.12
N ASN A 7 -9.87 20.77 1.07
CA ASN A 7 -10.12 19.35 1.37
C ASN A 7 -10.42 18.48 0.14
N GLU A 8 -10.47 19.07 -1.05
CA GLU A 8 -10.61 18.31 -2.28
C GLU A 8 -9.28 17.63 -2.64
N VAL A 9 -9.35 16.32 -2.87
CA VAL A 9 -8.23 15.52 -3.36
C VAL A 9 -8.25 15.61 -4.88
N PRO A 10 -7.22 16.18 -5.53
CA PRO A 10 -7.13 16.26 -6.98
C PRO A 10 -7.23 14.87 -7.61
N ALA A 11 -7.83 14.79 -8.79
CA ALA A 11 -7.99 13.51 -9.48
C ALA A 11 -6.64 12.86 -9.80
N GLU A 12 -5.62 13.67 -10.07
CA GLU A 12 -4.24 13.30 -10.40
C GLU A 12 -3.46 12.69 -9.23
N VAL A 13 -3.94 12.94 -8.01
CA VAL A 13 -3.38 12.40 -6.75
C VAL A 13 -3.98 11.03 -6.43
N LYS A 14 -5.21 10.77 -6.88
CA LYS A 14 -5.88 9.48 -6.70
C LYS A 14 -5.20 8.40 -7.54
N GLY A 15 -5.31 7.17 -7.08
CA GLY A 15 -4.77 6.00 -7.77
C GLY A 15 -4.13 5.01 -6.81
N TRP A 16 -3.81 3.84 -7.35
CA TRP A 16 -3.20 2.75 -6.59
C TRP A 16 -1.79 3.12 -6.11
N ASN A 17 -1.48 2.78 -4.86
CA ASN A 17 -0.16 2.91 -4.27
C ASN A 17 0.29 1.58 -3.67
N TRP A 18 1.24 0.92 -4.35
CA TRP A 18 1.84 -0.33 -3.88
C TRP A 18 2.57 -0.18 -2.55
N GLY A 19 3.12 1.00 -2.25
CA GLY A 19 3.75 1.28 -0.97
C GLY A 19 2.73 1.32 0.17
N ALA A 20 1.58 1.95 -0.05
CA ALA A 20 0.49 1.94 0.92
C ALA A 20 -0.12 0.55 1.10
N PHE A 21 -0.18 -0.27 0.04
CA PHE A 21 -0.64 -1.66 0.09
C PHE A 21 0.32 -2.56 0.88
N ILE A 22 1.61 -2.59 0.51
CA ILE A 22 2.61 -3.52 1.08
C ILE A 22 3.19 -3.03 2.40
N PHE A 23 3.55 -1.74 2.45
CA PHE A 23 4.19 -1.11 3.61
C PHE A 23 3.21 -0.27 4.41
N ASN A 24 1.92 -0.61 4.40
CA ASN A 24 0.82 0.07 5.11
C ASN A 24 1.24 0.77 6.41
N MET A 25 1.87 0.07 7.36
CA MET A 25 2.36 0.68 8.61
C MET A 25 3.42 1.79 8.38
N PHE A 26 4.53 1.48 7.71
CA PHE A 26 5.63 2.42 7.50
C PHE A 26 5.25 3.57 6.57
N TRP A 27 4.50 3.26 5.52
CA TRP A 27 3.94 4.23 4.59
C TRP A 27 3.00 5.19 5.33
N GLY A 28 2.12 4.67 6.21
CA GLY A 28 1.21 5.49 7.00
C GLY A 28 1.94 6.46 7.93
N LEU A 29 2.94 5.97 8.66
CA LEU A 29 3.79 6.80 9.52
C LEU A 29 4.53 7.88 8.71
N GLY A 30 5.16 7.51 7.61
CA GLY A 30 5.92 8.43 6.76
C GLY A 30 5.06 9.51 6.10
N ASN A 31 3.77 9.23 5.86
CA ASN A 31 2.83 10.17 5.24
C ASN A 31 1.89 10.85 6.24
N LYS A 32 2.12 10.69 7.56
CA LYS A 32 1.25 11.22 8.64
C LYS A 32 -0.22 10.81 8.46
N SER A 33 -0.45 9.64 7.87
CA SER A 33 -1.76 9.05 7.62
C SER A 33 -1.85 7.76 8.42
N TYR A 34 -2.63 7.77 9.50
CA TYR A 34 -2.63 6.67 10.48
C TYR A 34 -3.72 5.62 10.27
N LEU A 35 -4.66 5.83 9.33
CA LEU A 35 -5.64 4.80 8.94
C LEU A 35 -4.98 3.47 8.51
N PRO A 36 -3.85 3.46 7.78
CA PRO A 36 -3.12 2.24 7.48
C PRO A 36 -2.68 1.41 8.69
N LEU A 37 -2.56 1.98 9.89
CA LEU A 37 -2.21 1.21 11.10
C LEU A 37 -3.31 0.24 11.54
N LEU A 38 -4.53 0.38 11.04
CA LEU A 38 -5.62 -0.55 11.36
C LEU A 38 -5.33 -1.98 10.88
N VAL A 39 -4.39 -2.19 9.95
CA VAL A 39 -3.92 -3.55 9.58
C VAL A 39 -3.42 -4.37 10.78
N LEU A 40 -3.04 -3.71 11.88
CA LEU A 40 -2.56 -4.35 13.12
C LEU A 40 -3.69 -4.92 13.99
N ILE A 41 -4.96 -4.64 13.66
CA ILE A 41 -6.11 -5.21 14.36
C ILE A 41 -6.12 -6.72 14.08
N PRO A 42 -6.06 -7.59 15.11
CA PRO A 42 -5.93 -9.04 14.96
C PRO A 42 -7.28 -9.71 14.65
N VAL A 43 -7.97 -9.22 13.62
CA VAL A 43 -9.20 -9.81 13.08
C VAL A 43 -8.82 -10.61 11.83
N PRO A 44 -9.23 -11.90 11.71
CA PRO A 44 -8.91 -12.72 10.55
C PRO A 44 -9.30 -12.03 9.25
N ILE A 45 -8.41 -12.05 8.24
CA ILE A 45 -8.62 -11.51 6.88
C ILE A 45 -8.73 -9.97 6.83
N PHE A 46 -9.14 -9.30 7.91
CA PHE A 46 -9.32 -7.85 7.97
C PHE A 46 -8.06 -7.09 7.54
N GLY A 47 -6.88 -7.46 8.06
CA GLY A 47 -5.64 -6.78 7.69
C GLY A 47 -5.35 -6.82 6.18
N PHE A 48 -5.67 -7.95 5.53
CA PHE A 48 -5.51 -8.08 4.08
C PHE A 48 -6.51 -7.22 3.30
N ILE A 49 -7.79 -7.25 3.67
CA ILE A 49 -8.83 -6.39 3.07
C ILE A 49 -8.48 -4.92 3.28
N TRP A 50 -8.05 -4.55 4.48
CA TRP A 50 -7.68 -3.19 4.82
C TRP A 50 -6.44 -2.71 4.06
N ALA A 51 -5.47 -3.59 3.81
CA ALA A 51 -4.33 -3.28 2.95
C ALA A 51 -4.78 -2.88 1.53
N ILE A 52 -5.81 -3.54 0.96
CA ILE A 52 -6.37 -3.16 -0.35
C ILE A 52 -6.93 -1.74 -0.31
N PHE A 53 -7.68 -1.38 0.74
CA PHE A 53 -8.15 0.00 0.94
C PHE A 53 -6.99 0.98 1.08
N CYS A 54 -5.91 0.60 1.78
CA CYS A 54 -4.70 1.43 1.86
C CYS A 54 -4.08 1.65 0.47
N GLY A 55 -4.01 0.61 -0.36
CA GLY A 55 -3.53 0.73 -1.74
C GLY A 55 -4.39 1.64 -2.60
N ALA A 56 -5.72 1.53 -2.52
CA ALA A 56 -6.64 2.26 -3.37
C ALA A 56 -6.91 3.72 -2.92
N LEU A 57 -6.98 3.95 -1.62
CA LEU A 57 -7.42 5.23 -1.03
C LEU A 57 -6.29 5.97 -0.30
N GLY A 58 -5.16 5.32 -0.04
CA GLY A 58 -4.05 5.83 0.77
C GLY A 58 -3.59 7.21 0.32
N ASN A 59 -3.31 7.38 -0.99
CA ASN A 59 -2.86 8.67 -1.53
C ASN A 59 -3.78 9.83 -1.15
N GLY A 60 -5.10 9.62 -1.20
CA GLY A 60 -6.06 10.64 -0.82
C GLY A 60 -6.04 10.95 0.69
N TRP A 61 -5.83 9.95 1.54
CA TRP A 61 -5.66 10.16 2.97
C TRP A 61 -4.38 10.93 3.30
N ALA A 62 -3.27 10.60 2.64
CA ALA A 62 -2.00 11.30 2.81
C ALA A 62 -2.07 12.75 2.30
N TRP A 63 -2.72 12.99 1.15
CA TRP A 63 -2.93 14.34 0.62
C TRP A 63 -3.65 15.25 1.61
N LYS A 64 -4.74 14.77 2.20
CA LYS A 64 -5.50 15.53 3.22
C LYS A 64 -4.70 15.84 4.48
N LYS A 65 -3.58 15.17 4.71
CA LYS A 65 -2.71 15.34 5.89
C LYS A 65 -1.39 16.04 5.57
N SER A 66 -1.08 16.30 4.31
CA SER A 66 0.22 16.87 3.90
C SER A 66 0.32 18.39 4.09
N GLY A 67 -0.81 19.11 4.07
CA GLY A 67 -0.86 20.57 4.09
C GLY A 67 -0.67 21.23 2.72
N PHE A 68 -0.66 20.44 1.64
CA PHE A 68 -0.58 20.94 0.26
C PHE A 68 -1.84 21.72 -0.15
N GLN A 69 -1.70 22.73 -1.01
CA GLN A 69 -2.74 23.70 -1.35
C GLN A 69 -3.36 23.52 -2.74
N ASN A 70 -3.25 22.32 -3.33
CA ASN A 70 -3.78 22.02 -4.67
C ASN A 70 -3.14 22.86 -5.80
N THR A 71 -1.91 23.34 -5.61
CA THR A 71 -1.14 23.96 -6.69
C THR A 71 -0.51 22.89 -7.60
N PRO A 72 -0.19 23.21 -8.87
CA PRO A 72 0.51 22.26 -9.75
C PRO A 72 1.84 21.75 -9.18
N GLU A 73 2.58 22.63 -8.48
CA GLU A 73 3.86 22.31 -7.84
C GLU A 73 3.68 21.35 -6.65
N ASP A 74 2.66 21.57 -5.81
CA ASP A 74 2.32 20.68 -4.71
C ASP A 74 1.95 19.28 -5.20
N ILE A 75 1.13 19.22 -6.26
CA ILE A 75 0.70 17.95 -6.86
C ILE A 75 1.91 17.20 -7.41
N ALA A 76 2.82 17.90 -8.11
CA ALA A 76 4.05 17.30 -8.63
C ALA A 76 4.94 16.77 -7.50
N THR A 77 5.14 17.57 -6.44
CA THR A 77 5.95 17.20 -5.27
C THR A 77 5.37 15.99 -4.56
N PHE A 78 4.06 15.96 -4.30
CA PHE A 78 3.40 14.82 -3.67
C PHE A 78 3.53 13.56 -4.54
N LYS A 79 3.30 13.66 -5.85
CA LYS A 79 3.45 12.53 -6.76
C LYS A 79 4.87 11.99 -6.79
N GLN A 80 5.88 12.85 -6.68
CA GLN A 80 7.27 12.42 -6.56
C GLN A 80 7.51 11.60 -5.28
N ILE A 81 7.00 12.08 -4.14
CA ILE A 81 7.05 11.34 -2.85
C ILE A 81 6.35 9.98 -3.01
N GLN A 82 5.13 9.96 -3.54
CA GLN A 82 4.38 8.72 -3.71
C GLN A 82 5.01 7.78 -4.74
N SER A 83 5.67 8.29 -5.77
CA SER A 83 6.35 7.44 -6.77
C SER A 83 7.46 6.60 -6.15
N THR A 84 8.16 7.14 -5.14
CA THR A 84 9.21 6.42 -4.42
C THR A 84 8.62 5.27 -3.61
N TRP A 85 7.55 5.54 -2.85
CA TRP A 85 6.81 4.53 -2.11
C TRP A 85 6.19 3.47 -3.02
N ASN A 86 5.58 3.90 -4.12
CA ASN A 86 4.91 3.03 -5.08
C ASN A 86 5.91 2.08 -5.75
N ARG A 87 7.10 2.58 -6.13
CA ARG A 87 8.16 1.73 -6.70
C ARG A 87 8.69 0.73 -5.69
N ALA A 88 8.97 1.16 -4.46
CA ALA A 88 9.44 0.26 -3.41
C ALA A 88 8.41 -0.84 -3.11
N GLY A 89 7.13 -0.46 -2.97
CA GLY A 89 6.06 -1.41 -2.70
C GLY A 89 5.86 -2.40 -3.84
N LEU A 90 5.94 -1.96 -5.10
CA LEU A 90 5.79 -2.84 -6.26
C LEU A 90 6.88 -3.91 -6.30
N TRP A 91 8.14 -3.52 -6.11
CA TRP A 91 9.24 -4.48 -6.06
C TRP A 91 9.08 -5.49 -4.94
N MET A 92 8.68 -5.04 -3.75
CA MET A 92 8.44 -5.94 -2.62
C MET A 92 7.26 -6.88 -2.88
N PHE A 93 6.18 -6.41 -3.51
CA PHE A 93 5.06 -7.26 -3.91
C PHE A 93 5.51 -8.37 -4.86
N ILE A 94 6.29 -8.03 -5.89
CA ILE A 94 6.83 -9.00 -6.85
C ILE A 94 7.70 -10.05 -6.13
N ILE A 95 8.58 -9.61 -5.22
CA ILE A 95 9.44 -10.51 -4.44
C ILE A 95 8.61 -11.45 -3.57
N LEU A 96 7.57 -10.96 -2.90
CA LEU A 96 6.70 -11.78 -2.05
C LEU A 96 5.92 -12.81 -2.87
N VAL A 97 5.36 -12.42 -4.01
CA VAL A 97 4.65 -13.34 -4.91
C VAL A 97 5.60 -14.39 -5.47
N ALA A 98 6.78 -13.99 -5.95
CA ALA A 98 7.79 -14.92 -6.46
C ALA A 98 8.25 -15.91 -5.37
N SER A 99 8.51 -15.42 -4.16
CA SER A 99 8.89 -16.24 -3.01
C SER A 99 7.79 -17.25 -2.66
N LEU A 100 6.53 -16.81 -2.62
CA LEU A 100 5.38 -17.68 -2.37
C LEU A 100 5.28 -18.80 -3.41
N VAL A 101 5.41 -18.47 -4.70
CA VAL A 101 5.36 -19.45 -5.79
C VAL A 101 6.48 -20.48 -5.64
N VAL A 102 7.72 -20.04 -5.39
CA VAL A 102 8.87 -20.93 -5.18
C VAL A 102 8.63 -21.84 -3.97
N THR A 103 8.14 -21.30 -2.85
CA THR A 103 7.81 -22.09 -1.66
C THR A 103 6.74 -23.13 -1.95
N LEU A 104 5.65 -22.78 -2.66
CA LEU A 104 4.59 -23.72 -3.00
C LEU A 104 5.09 -24.86 -3.88
N ILE A 105 5.94 -24.56 -4.86
CA ILE A 105 6.59 -25.59 -5.71
C ILE A 105 7.44 -26.52 -4.84
N PHE A 106 8.30 -25.96 -3.99
CA PHE A 106 9.20 -26.73 -3.14
C PHE A 106 8.44 -27.64 -2.15
N VAL A 107 7.40 -27.12 -1.50
CA VAL A 107 6.52 -27.89 -0.62
C VAL A 107 5.80 -29.00 -1.40
N GLY A 108 5.32 -28.71 -2.61
CA GLY A 108 4.70 -29.71 -3.47
C GLY A 108 5.64 -30.87 -3.84
N ILE A 109 6.90 -30.56 -4.16
CA ILE A 109 7.92 -31.58 -4.44
C ILE A 109 8.15 -32.46 -3.20
N ILE A 110 8.38 -31.87 -2.03
CA ILE A 110 8.59 -32.62 -0.78
C ILE A 110 7.39 -33.52 -0.46
N ALA A 111 6.17 -32.98 -0.59
CA ALA A 111 4.95 -33.74 -0.35
C ALA A 111 4.84 -34.96 -1.30
N SER A 112 5.20 -34.80 -2.59
CA SER A 112 5.21 -35.90 -3.54
C SER A 112 6.24 -36.99 -3.20
N MET A 113 7.42 -36.60 -2.73
CA MET A 113 8.47 -37.53 -2.32
C MET A 113 8.09 -38.32 -1.07
N ALA A 114 7.41 -37.67 -0.11
CA ALA A 114 6.91 -38.32 1.10
C ALA A 114 5.79 -39.33 0.77
N ALA A 115 4.87 -38.97 -0.13
CA ALA A 115 3.79 -39.85 -0.57
C ALA A 115 4.27 -41.09 -1.35
N THR A 116 5.48 -41.06 -1.92
CA THR A 116 6.06 -42.21 -2.64
C THR A 116 6.74 -43.20 -1.68
N GLN A 117 7.01 -42.81 -0.43
CA GLN A 117 7.69 -43.63 0.58
C GLN A 117 6.73 -44.26 1.62
N SER A 118 5.45 -43.89 1.59
CA SER A 118 4.38 -44.44 2.43
C SER A 118 3.62 -45.56 1.72
#